data_AF-D2I8J9-F1
#
_entry.id   AF-D2I8J9-F1
#
_cell.length_a   1.000
_cell.length_b   1.000
_cell.length_c   1.000
_cell.angle_alpha   90.00
_cell.angle_beta   90.00
_cell.angle_gamma   90.00
#
_symmetry.space_group_name_H-M   'P 1'
#
loop_
_entity.id
_entity.type
_entity.pdbx_description
1 polymer ?
#
loop_
_entity_poly.entity_id
_entity_poly.type
_entity_poly.pdbx_seq_one_letter_code
_entity_poly.pdbx_strand_id
1 'polypeptide(L)'
;MYLTTVFGNLVIIMAVSSDSHFHTPMYFFLANLSFADICFTSTTVPKMLWNIQTQSKVISYEGCVTQMYFFLLFAGLDEFLLSVMAYDRVVVICHPLHYMVLMNPQLCALLVLVSWIMIVSLFYCTSLGVYLSSAVTQSSHASAVASVMYTVVTPMLNHFIYSLRNRDIRRALKRIIG
;
A
#
# COMPACT_ATOMS: atom_id res chain seq x y z
N MET A 1 -9.52 17.88 -15.02
CA MET A 1 -9.15 16.88 -14.01
C MET A 1 -7.79 16.27 -14.32
N TYR A 2 -7.60 15.46 -15.36
CA TYR A 2 -6.27 14.90 -15.73
C TYR A 2 -5.14 15.93 -15.82
N LEU A 3 -5.29 16.94 -16.68
CA LEU A 3 -4.26 17.99 -16.86
C LEU A 3 -4.01 18.77 -15.57
N THR A 4 -5.04 18.95 -14.74
CA THR A 4 -4.94 19.65 -13.46
C THR A 4 -4.11 18.85 -12.45
N THR A 5 -4.33 17.53 -12.36
CA THR A 5 -3.57 16.62 -11.48
C THR A 5 -2.12 16.48 -11.95
N VAL A 6 -1.90 16.31 -13.26
CA VAL A 6 -0.53 16.20 -13.82
C VAL A 6 0.24 17.49 -13.61
N PHE A 7 -0.36 18.64 -13.94
CA PHE A 7 0.30 19.94 -13.77
C PHE A 7 0.58 20.24 -12.29
N GLY A 8 -0.37 19.99 -11.39
CA GLY A 8 -0.19 20.18 -9.96
C GLY A 8 0.96 19.37 -9.38
N ASN A 9 1.02 18.08 -9.68
CA ASN A 9 2.09 17.20 -9.20
C ASN A 9 3.46 17.50 -9.83
N LEU A 10 3.50 17.94 -11.09
CA LEU A 10 4.75 18.40 -11.72
C LEU A 10 5.30 19.65 -11.03
N VAL A 11 4.44 20.59 -10.67
CA VAL A 11 4.84 21.79 -9.91
C VAL A 11 5.38 21.42 -8.53
N ILE A 12 4.79 20.44 -7.85
CA ILE A 12 5.29 19.95 -6.55
C ILE A 12 6.68 19.31 -6.72
N ILE A 13 6.88 18.47 -7.74
CA ILE A 13 8.19 17.85 -8.01
C ILE A 13 9.24 18.92 -8.33
N MET A 14 8.92 19.90 -9.19
CA MET A 14 9.83 21.00 -9.54
C MET A 14 10.14 21.90 -8.34
N ALA A 15 9.16 22.16 -7.47
CA ALA A 15 9.36 22.94 -6.25
C ALA A 15 10.27 22.20 -5.27
N VAL A 16 10.08 20.89 -5.11
CA VAL A 16 10.93 20.04 -4.24
C VAL A 16 12.35 19.90 -4.78
N SER A 17 12.55 19.86 -6.10
CA SER A 17 13.89 19.73 -6.69
C SER A 17 14.68 21.03 -6.76
N SER A 18 14.00 22.19 -6.75
CA SER A 18 14.64 23.50 -6.88
C SER A 18 15.20 24.05 -5.57
N ASP A 19 14.70 23.59 -4.42
CA ASP A 19 15.11 24.12 -3.12
C ASP A 19 16.13 23.20 -2.41
N SER A 20 17.40 23.59 -2.46
CA SER A 20 18.51 22.83 -1.87
C SER A 20 18.52 22.84 -0.33
N HIS A 21 17.81 23.76 0.33
CA HIS A 21 17.83 23.92 1.79
C HIS A 21 16.85 22.99 2.55
N PHE A 22 15.95 22.29 1.84
CA PHE A 22 14.89 21.46 2.41
C PHE A 22 15.09 19.95 2.19
N HIS A 23 16.28 19.42 2.47
CA HIS A 23 16.54 17.96 2.50
C HIS A 23 15.93 17.28 3.74
N THR A 24 14.65 17.52 4.03
CA THR A 24 13.94 16.75 5.04
C THR A 24 13.33 15.50 4.40
N PRO A 25 13.33 14.35 5.11
CA PRO A 25 12.74 13.09 4.65
C PRO A 25 11.32 13.21 4.08
N MET A 26 10.54 14.13 4.64
CA MET A 26 9.18 14.45 4.21
C MET A 26 9.10 14.86 2.73
N TYR A 27 10.01 15.71 2.23
CA TYR A 27 9.97 16.15 0.83
C TYR A 27 10.34 15.04 -0.15
N PHE A 28 11.23 14.13 0.26
CA PHE A 28 11.53 12.92 -0.51
C PHE A 28 10.28 12.04 -0.67
N PHE A 29 9.51 11.81 0.40
CA PHE A 29 8.25 11.07 0.31
C PHE A 29 7.20 11.81 -0.54
N LEU A 30 7.12 13.14 -0.41
CA LEU A 30 6.17 13.96 -1.18
C LEU A 30 6.45 13.91 -2.69
N ALA A 31 7.71 13.91 -3.10
CA ALA A 31 8.11 13.77 -4.50
C ALA A 31 7.75 12.39 -5.06
N ASN A 32 7.99 11.32 -4.29
CA ASN A 32 7.60 9.96 -4.68
C ASN A 32 6.07 9.79 -4.76
N LEU A 33 5.32 10.41 -3.84
CA LEU A 33 3.85 10.43 -3.85
C LEU A 33 3.31 11.17 -5.08
N SER A 34 3.88 12.35 -5.38
CA SER A 34 3.48 13.14 -6.56
C SER A 34 3.77 12.40 -7.87
N PHE A 35 4.89 11.65 -7.93
CA PHE A 35 5.21 10.80 -9.07
C PHE A 35 4.22 9.64 -9.21
N ALA A 36 3.89 8.95 -8.11
CA ALA A 36 2.93 7.85 -8.09
C ALA A 36 1.52 8.30 -8.51
N ASP A 37 1.05 9.47 -8.06
CA ASP A 37 -0.24 10.04 -8.45
C ASP A 37 -0.30 10.39 -9.97
N ILE A 38 0.79 10.94 -10.53
CA ILE A 38 0.90 11.15 -11.99
C ILE A 38 0.79 9.82 -12.73
N CYS A 39 1.52 8.80 -12.29
CA CYS A 39 1.50 7.48 -12.93
C CYS A 39 0.13 6.79 -12.82
N PHE A 40 -0.51 6.87 -11.66
CA PHE A 40 -1.86 6.35 -11.41
C PHE A 40 -2.90 7.03 -12.31
N THR A 41 -2.87 8.36 -12.35
CA THR A 41 -3.76 9.18 -13.17
C THR A 41 -3.52 8.93 -14.67
N SER A 42 -2.27 8.74 -15.09
CA SER A 42 -1.90 8.43 -16.48
C SER A 42 -2.14 6.98 -16.90
N THR A 43 -2.32 6.04 -15.98
CA THR A 43 -2.70 4.66 -16.33
C THR A 43 -4.21 4.49 -16.43
N THR A 44 -4.98 5.26 -15.67
CA THR A 44 -6.44 5.17 -15.63
C THR A 44 -7.12 6.03 -16.70
N VAL A 45 -6.71 7.29 -16.86
CA VAL A 45 -7.44 8.26 -17.69
C VAL A 45 -7.29 8.04 -19.20
N PRO A 46 -6.10 7.75 -19.76
CA PRO A 46 -5.95 7.56 -21.20
C PRO A 46 -6.72 6.34 -21.73
N LYS A 47 -6.79 5.25 -20.96
CA LYS A 47 -7.60 4.07 -21.32
C LYS A 47 -9.09 4.37 -21.28
N MET A 48 -9.56 5.13 -20.29
CA MET A 48 -10.97 5.53 -20.20
C MET A 48 -11.37 6.47 -21.36
N LEU A 49 -10.50 7.40 -21.74
CA LEU A 49 -10.70 8.28 -22.91
C LEU A 49 -10.72 7.51 -24.23
N TRP A 50 -9.77 6.59 -24.42
CA TRP A 50 -9.71 5.74 -25.63
C TRP A 50 -10.96 4.87 -25.79
N ASN A 51 -11.47 4.34 -24.67
CA ASN A 51 -12.68 3.52 -24.63
C ASN A 51 -13.95 4.30 -25.02
N ILE A 52 -14.03 5.60 -24.71
CA ILE A 52 -15.15 6.47 -25.09
C ILE A 52 -15.09 6.83 -26.58
N GLN A 53 -13.88 7.10 -27.09
CA GLN A 53 -13.68 7.57 -28.46
C GLN A 53 -13.88 6.47 -29.52
N THR A 54 -13.58 5.22 -29.17
CA THR A 54 -13.74 4.07 -30.09
C THR A 54 -15.13 3.42 -30.04
N GLN A 55 -16.05 3.87 -29.16
CA GLN A 55 -17.40 3.28 -28.93
C GLN A 55 -17.42 1.76 -28.65
N SER A 56 -16.26 1.11 -28.54
CA SER A 56 -16.10 -0.30 -28.24
C SER A 56 -15.91 -0.46 -26.74
N LYS A 57 -16.93 -0.96 -26.04
CA LYS A 57 -16.87 -1.24 -24.58
C LYS A 57 -16.04 -2.48 -24.21
N VAL A 58 -15.25 -3.02 -25.14
CA VAL A 58 -14.59 -4.31 -24.97
C VAL A 58 -13.10 -4.10 -24.75
N ILE A 59 -12.67 -4.24 -23.49
CA ILE A 59 -11.26 -4.26 -23.10
C ILE A 59 -10.76 -5.69 -23.29
N SER A 60 -9.63 -5.86 -23.98
CA SER A 60 -8.95 -7.16 -24.09
C SER A 60 -8.54 -7.67 -22.70
N TYR A 61 -8.61 -8.98 -22.46
CA TYR A 61 -8.26 -9.60 -21.18
C TYR A 61 -6.84 -9.21 -20.72
N GLU A 62 -5.85 -9.23 -21.61
CA GLU A 62 -4.48 -8.79 -21.32
C GLU A 62 -4.40 -7.29 -20.98
N GLY A 63 -5.21 -6.47 -21.65
CA GLY A 63 -5.35 -5.04 -21.38
C GLY A 63 -5.98 -4.75 -20.00
N CYS A 64 -6.90 -5.60 -19.55
CA CYS A 64 -7.52 -5.52 -18.24
C CYS A 64 -6.52 -5.91 -17.14
N VAL A 65 -5.83 -7.04 -17.31
CA VAL A 65 -4.83 -7.53 -16.34
C VAL A 65 -3.69 -6.53 -16.16
N THR A 66 -3.15 -6.00 -17.26
CA THR A 66 -2.09 -4.97 -17.20
C THR A 66 -2.58 -3.68 -16.54
N GLN A 67 -3.84 -3.26 -16.79
CA GLN A 67 -4.41 -2.09 -16.12
C GLN A 67 -4.59 -2.30 -14.62
N MET A 68 -5.13 -3.45 -14.22
CA MET A 68 -5.32 -3.80 -12.81
C MET A 68 -3.98 -3.89 -12.07
N TYR A 69 -2.94 -4.43 -12.72
CA TYR A 69 -1.58 -4.47 -12.18
C TYR A 69 -1.05 -3.07 -11.87
N PHE A 70 -1.03 -2.16 -12.85
CA PHE A 70 -0.53 -0.80 -12.63
C PHE A 70 -1.37 -0.03 -11.62
N PHE A 71 -2.70 -0.19 -11.65
CA PHE A 71 -3.60 0.45 -10.70
C PHE A 71 -3.31 0.01 -9.26
N LEU A 72 -3.22 -1.29 -9.00
CA LEU A 72 -2.90 -1.84 -7.68
C LEU A 72 -1.48 -1.45 -7.24
N LEU A 73 -0.53 -1.40 -8.18
CA LEU A 73 0.84 -1.00 -7.91
C LEU A 73 0.92 0.45 -7.42
N PHE A 74 0.37 1.40 -8.18
CA PHE A 74 0.47 2.82 -7.80
C PHE A 74 -0.44 3.17 -6.62
N ALA A 75 -1.66 2.61 -6.53
CA ALA A 75 -2.54 2.84 -5.39
C ALA A 75 -1.94 2.31 -4.08
N GLY A 76 -1.31 1.13 -4.11
CA GLY A 76 -0.62 0.59 -2.95
C GLY A 76 0.55 1.46 -2.51
N LEU A 77 1.35 1.95 -3.47
CA LEU A 77 2.48 2.84 -3.16
C LEU A 77 2.00 4.14 -2.50
N ASP A 78 0.91 4.73 -3.00
CA ASP A 78 0.30 5.92 -2.41
C ASP A 78 -0.14 5.69 -0.95
N GLU A 79 -0.83 4.57 -0.67
CA GLU A 79 -1.24 4.23 0.70
C GLU A 79 -0.04 4.04 1.65
N PHE A 80 1.01 3.35 1.20
CA PHE A 80 2.22 3.17 2.01
C PHE A 80 2.94 4.50 2.25
N LEU A 81 3.08 5.34 1.24
CA LEU A 81 3.72 6.66 1.37
C LEU A 81 2.92 7.58 2.28
N LEU A 82 1.59 7.62 2.15
CA LEU A 82 0.71 8.38 3.06
C LEU A 82 0.82 7.89 4.51
N SER A 83 0.89 6.58 4.72
CA SER A 83 1.07 5.98 6.05
C SER A 83 2.42 6.34 6.67
N VAL A 84 3.50 6.28 5.89
CA VAL A 84 4.85 6.68 6.34
C VAL A 84 4.91 8.18 6.64
N MET A 85 4.28 9.03 5.81
CA MET A 85 4.19 10.46 6.09
C MET A 85 3.35 10.77 7.34
N ALA A 86 2.25 10.04 7.58
CA ALA A 86 1.46 10.19 8.80
C ALA A 86 2.26 9.76 10.04
N TYR A 87 3.01 8.66 9.93
CA TYR A 87 3.90 8.19 10.99
C TYR A 87 5.03 9.19 11.28
N ASP A 88 5.66 9.75 10.23
CA ASP A 88 6.67 10.82 10.35
C ASP A 88 6.14 11.98 11.19
N ARG A 89 4.92 12.47 10.91
CA ARG A 89 4.29 13.55 11.68
C ARG A 89 4.06 13.19 13.14
N VAL A 90 3.67 11.95 13.45
CA VAL A 90 3.51 11.49 14.83
C VAL A 90 4.86 11.45 15.56
N VAL A 91 5.91 10.97 14.91
CA VAL A 91 7.26 10.89 15.49
C VAL A 91 7.84 12.29 15.75
N VAL A 92 7.67 13.23 14.82
CA VAL A 92 8.11 14.62 14.98
C VAL A 92 7.49 15.26 16.22
N ILE A 93 6.19 15.02 16.47
CA ILE A 93 5.48 15.57 17.64
C ILE A 93 5.97 14.91 18.94
N CYS A 94 6.15 13.59 18.94
CA CYS A 94 6.51 12.85 20.15
C CYS A 94 7.99 13.02 20.56
N HIS A 95 8.92 13.08 19.59
CA HIS A 95 10.37 13.09 19.85
C HIS A 95 11.17 13.97 18.86
N PRO A 96 11.11 15.31 18.98
CA PRO A 96 11.75 16.22 18.04
C PRO A 96 13.29 16.10 17.99
N LEU A 97 13.96 15.79 19.12
CA LEU A 97 15.43 15.66 19.17
C LEU A 97 15.97 14.34 18.58
N HIS A 98 15.18 13.27 18.58
CA HIS A 98 15.60 11.95 18.05
C HIS A 98 15.17 11.72 16.60
N TYR A 99 14.40 12.66 16.02
CA TYR A 99 13.91 12.59 14.65
C TYR A 99 15.04 12.41 13.62
N MET A 100 16.13 13.15 13.78
CA MET A 100 17.26 13.15 12.83
C MET A 100 18.03 11.82 12.80
N VAL A 101 17.95 11.03 13.87
CA VAL A 101 18.56 9.69 13.94
C VAL A 101 17.60 8.62 13.41
N LEU A 102 16.30 8.79 13.62
CA LEU A 102 15.30 7.83 13.18
C LEU A 102 15.03 7.90 11.67
N MET A 103 14.96 9.10 11.09
CA MET A 103 14.55 9.31 9.70
C MET A 103 15.75 9.64 8.79
N ASN A 104 16.66 8.68 8.65
CA ASN A 104 17.82 8.77 7.76
C ASN A 104 17.38 8.61 6.28
N PRO A 105 17.95 9.35 5.31
CA PRO A 105 17.70 9.14 3.88
C PRO A 105 17.86 7.68 3.41
N GLN A 106 18.79 6.90 4.00
CA GLN A 106 18.94 5.48 3.69
C GLN A 106 17.73 4.65 4.13
N LEU A 107 17.14 4.96 5.29
CA LEU A 107 15.91 4.31 5.76
C LEU A 107 14.72 4.71 4.86
N CYS A 108 14.66 5.95 4.41
CA CYS A 108 13.61 6.41 3.49
C CYS A 108 13.66 5.64 2.16
N ALA A 109 14.85 5.48 1.58
CA ALA A 109 15.04 4.67 0.39
C ALA A 109 14.67 3.20 0.64
N LEU A 110 15.04 2.63 1.80
CA LEU A 110 14.67 1.27 2.18
C LEU A 110 13.15 1.10 2.30
N LEU A 111 12.45 2.04 2.93
CA LEU A 111 10.99 2.00 3.10
C LEU A 111 10.28 2.04 1.75
N VAL A 112 10.74 2.88 0.82
CA VAL A 112 10.23 2.90 -0.55
C VAL A 112 10.50 1.54 -1.21
N LEU A 113 11.73 1.03 -1.20
CA LEU A 113 12.05 -0.27 -1.80
C LEU A 113 11.20 -1.42 -1.24
N VAL A 114 11.00 -1.47 0.09
CA VAL A 114 10.17 -2.48 0.74
C VAL A 114 8.71 -2.35 0.31
N SER A 115 8.17 -1.13 0.18
CA SER A 115 6.80 -0.93 -0.32
C SER A 115 6.62 -1.48 -1.74
N TRP A 116 7.59 -1.23 -2.63
CA TRP A 116 7.59 -1.79 -3.99
C TRP A 116 7.61 -3.33 -3.97
N ILE A 117 8.53 -3.93 -3.21
CA ILE A 117 8.66 -5.40 -3.11
C ILE A 117 7.39 -6.02 -2.53
N MET A 118 6.79 -5.42 -1.49
CA MET A 118 5.56 -5.92 -0.88
C MET A 118 4.40 -5.92 -1.86
N ILE A 119 4.20 -4.85 -2.62
CA ILE A 119 3.06 -4.77 -3.57
C ILE A 119 3.24 -5.76 -4.71
N VAL A 120 4.46 -5.89 -5.25
CA VAL A 120 4.78 -6.88 -6.28
C VAL A 120 4.54 -8.30 -5.75
N SER A 121 4.99 -8.60 -4.53
CA SER A 121 4.75 -9.88 -3.88
C SER A 121 3.26 -10.15 -3.68
N LEU A 122 2.49 -9.19 -3.16
CA LEU A 122 1.04 -9.29 -2.99
C LEU A 122 0.32 -9.55 -4.32
N PHE A 123 0.75 -8.90 -5.41
CA PHE A 123 0.17 -9.13 -6.73
C PHE A 123 0.45 -10.55 -7.25
N TYR A 124 1.68 -11.04 -7.12
CA TYR A 124 2.01 -12.41 -7.52
C TYR A 124 1.34 -13.45 -6.62
N CYS A 125 1.27 -13.23 -5.31
CA CYS A 125 0.58 -14.10 -4.36
C CYS A 125 -0.93 -14.14 -4.61
N THR A 126 -1.57 -13.02 -4.91
CA THR A 126 -3.01 -12.98 -5.25
C THR A 126 -3.27 -13.65 -6.60
N SER A 127 -2.43 -13.42 -7.61
CA SER A 127 -2.53 -14.09 -8.92
C SER A 127 -2.35 -15.60 -8.80
N LEU A 128 -1.34 -16.05 -8.04
CA LEU A 128 -1.12 -17.45 -7.72
C LEU A 128 -2.27 -18.02 -6.88
N GLY A 129 -2.78 -17.25 -5.92
CA GLY A 129 -3.92 -17.62 -5.09
C GLY A 129 -5.20 -17.82 -5.89
N VAL A 130 -5.47 -16.96 -6.88
CA VAL A 130 -6.59 -17.13 -7.82
C VAL A 130 -6.36 -18.35 -8.72
N TYR A 131 -5.15 -18.53 -9.27
CA TYR A 131 -4.81 -19.69 -10.10
C TYR A 131 -4.96 -21.01 -9.35
N LEU A 132 -4.44 -21.08 -8.13
CA LEU A 132 -4.60 -22.23 -7.24
C LEU A 132 -6.06 -22.39 -6.83
N SER A 133 -6.80 -21.32 -6.56
CA SER A 133 -8.24 -21.40 -6.24
C SER A 133 -9.06 -21.93 -7.42
N SER A 134 -8.72 -21.56 -8.66
CA SER A 134 -9.34 -22.10 -9.88
C SER A 134 -8.97 -23.57 -10.11
N ALA A 135 -7.74 -23.98 -9.79
CA ALA A 135 -7.35 -25.39 -9.79
C ALA A 135 -8.02 -26.18 -8.65
N VAL A 136 -8.20 -25.55 -7.49
CA VAL A 136 -8.87 -26.09 -6.30
C VAL A 136 -10.39 -26.12 -6.49
N THR A 137 -11.00 -25.30 -7.33
CA THR A 137 -12.42 -25.50 -7.70
C THR A 137 -12.67 -26.82 -8.43
N GLN A 138 -11.61 -27.51 -8.88
CA GLN A 138 -11.68 -28.91 -9.32
C GLN A 138 -11.67 -29.93 -8.15
N SER A 139 -11.25 -29.54 -6.93
CA SER A 139 -11.29 -30.34 -5.69
C SER A 139 -12.00 -29.60 -4.55
N SER A 140 -13.30 -29.88 -4.41
CA SER A 140 -14.27 -29.23 -3.51
C SER A 140 -13.89 -29.09 -2.03
N HIS A 141 -12.93 -29.86 -1.51
CA HIS A 141 -12.61 -29.88 -0.08
C HIS A 141 -11.63 -28.79 0.37
N ALA A 142 -10.70 -28.33 -0.48
CA ALA A 142 -9.64 -27.43 -0.04
C ALA A 142 -10.08 -25.95 0.05
N SER A 143 -11.03 -25.51 -0.78
CA SER A 143 -11.59 -24.15 -0.74
C SER A 143 -12.46 -23.90 0.50
N ALA A 144 -13.24 -24.92 0.92
CA ALA A 144 -14.01 -24.89 2.15
C ALA A 144 -13.11 -24.73 3.38
N VAL A 145 -11.98 -25.43 3.42
CA VAL A 145 -11.02 -25.36 4.55
C VAL A 145 -10.38 -23.97 4.66
N ALA A 146 -9.99 -23.35 3.53
CA ALA A 146 -9.42 -22.00 3.54
C ALA A 146 -10.45 -20.94 3.98
N SER A 147 -11.68 -21.00 3.46
CA SER A 147 -12.75 -20.06 3.86
C SER A 147 -13.14 -20.21 5.33
N VAL A 148 -13.12 -21.43 5.87
CA VAL A 148 -13.37 -21.67 7.30
C VAL A 148 -12.22 -21.13 8.15
N MET A 149 -10.95 -21.30 7.72
CA MET A 149 -9.84 -20.69 8.44
C MET A 149 -9.94 -19.16 8.49
N TYR A 150 -10.14 -18.48 7.36
CA TYR A 150 -10.17 -17.00 7.36
C TYR A 150 -11.36 -16.42 8.14
N THR A 151 -12.52 -17.08 8.11
CA THR A 151 -13.72 -16.62 8.85
C THR A 151 -13.68 -16.93 10.33
N VAL A 152 -12.95 -17.96 10.77
CA VAL A 152 -12.87 -18.35 12.19
C VAL A 152 -11.65 -17.75 12.88
N VAL A 153 -10.50 -17.69 12.23
CA VAL A 153 -9.24 -17.23 12.82
C VAL A 153 -9.29 -15.74 13.14
N THR A 154 -9.83 -14.93 12.22
CA THR A 154 -9.91 -13.47 12.37
C THR A 154 -10.75 -13.02 13.58
N PRO A 155 -11.98 -13.53 13.82
CA PRO A 155 -12.76 -13.16 15.02
C PRO A 155 -12.20 -13.75 16.31
N MET A 156 -11.57 -14.94 16.27
CA MET A 156 -10.95 -15.54 17.45
C MET A 156 -9.72 -14.74 17.92
N LEU A 157 -8.87 -14.29 16.99
CA LEU A 157 -7.75 -13.39 17.30
C LEU A 157 -8.22 -12.07 17.91
N ASN A 158 -9.33 -11.51 17.41
CA ASN A 158 -9.88 -10.28 17.97
C ASN A 158 -10.31 -10.48 19.45
N HIS A 159 -10.96 -11.61 19.76
CA HIS A 159 -11.35 -11.94 21.13
C HIS A 159 -10.13 -12.18 22.05
N PHE A 160 -9.06 -12.80 21.53
CA PHE A 160 -7.80 -12.96 22.26
C PHE A 160 -7.08 -11.63 22.51
N ILE A 161 -7.04 -10.72 21.53
CA ILE A 161 -6.44 -9.38 21.69
C ILE A 161 -7.20 -8.59 22.76
N TYR A 162 -8.53 -8.64 22.77
CA TYR A 162 -9.35 -8.00 23.81
C TYR A 162 -9.15 -8.64 25.19
N SER A 163 -9.06 -9.97 25.24
CA SER A 163 -8.80 -10.74 26.46
C SER A 163 -7.41 -10.40 27.05
N LEU A 164 -6.37 -10.34 26.22
CA LEU A 164 -5.01 -9.96 26.62
C LEU A 164 -4.85 -8.47 26.99
N ARG A 165 -5.78 -7.63 26.55
CA ARG A 165 -5.84 -6.20 26.94
C ARG A 165 -6.44 -6.01 28.34
N ASN A 166 -7.17 -6.99 28.86
CA ASN A 166 -7.67 -6.93 30.23
C ASN A 166 -6.51 -7.04 31.23
N ARG A 167 -6.38 -6.06 32.13
CA ARG A 167 -5.26 -5.98 33.07
C ARG A 167 -5.22 -7.19 34.03
N ASP A 168 -6.37 -7.77 34.35
CA ASP A 168 -6.45 -8.93 35.24
C ASP A 168 -5.99 -10.21 34.56
N ILE A 169 -6.34 -10.41 33.29
CA ILE A 169 -5.88 -11.54 32.47
C ILE A 169 -4.38 -11.43 32.20
N ARG A 170 -3.87 -10.22 31.92
CA ARG A 170 -2.43 -9.98 31.75
C ARG A 170 -1.63 -10.25 33.03
N ARG A 171 -2.19 -9.95 34.21
CA ARG A 171 -1.59 -10.29 35.51
C ARG A 171 -1.63 -11.79 35.79
N ALA A 172 -2.73 -12.47 35.45
CA ALA A 172 -2.85 -13.92 35.59
C ALA A 172 -1.86 -14.68 34.69
N LEU A 173 -1.71 -14.25 33.43
CA LEU A 173 -0.72 -14.80 32.49
C LEU A 173 0.72 -14.58 32.95
N LYS A 174 1.05 -13.42 33.52
CA LYS A 174 2.37 -13.18 34.12
C LYS A 174 2.67 -14.14 35.26
N ARG A 175 1.70 -14.43 36.14
CA ARG A 175 1.89 -15.42 37.22
C ARG A 175 2.07 -16.85 36.74
N ILE A 176 1.57 -17.19 35.55
CA ILE A 176 1.69 -18.53 34.95
C ILE A 176 3.03 -18.66 34.20
N ILE A 177 3.52 -17.59 33.59
CA ILE A 177 4.75 -17.59 32.77
C ILE A 177 6.01 -17.22 33.59
N GLY A 178 5.84 -16.63 34.78
CA GLY A 178 6.92 -16.19 35.68
C GLY A 178 6.82 -14.71 36.01
#